data_AF-A0A7W8R1V1-F1
#
_entry.id   AF-A0A7W8R1V1-F1
#
_cell.length_a   1.000
_cell.length_b   1.000
_cell.length_c   1.000
_cell.angle_alpha   90.00
_cell.angle_beta   90.00
_cell.angle_gamma   90.00
#
_symmetry.space_group_name_H-M   'P 1'
#
loop_
_entity.id
_entity.type
_entity.pdbx_description
1 polymer ?
#
loop_
_entity_poly.entity_id
_entity_poly.type
_entity_poly.pdbx_seq_one_letter_code
_entity_poly.pdbx_strand_id
1 'polypeptide(L)'
;MKLQIIERELKQARIADILTFFSAVLLILLFGYAAASKLTEYQRFVMTMKAAPMPFMKNAATLLAVLVPLTEFTIVGMLLTDIWRKRGLIASFFLLLLFQIYIAGMLLSGLELPCSCGGVISKLNWKEHLVFNAAFMLIAIAPLCYRRYLKTLSKEYSPRSI
;
A
#
# COMPACT_ATOMS: atom_id res chain seq x y z
N MET A 1 -19.80 34.34 -12.38
CA MET A 1 -18.37 33.96 -12.45
C MET A 1 -17.81 33.45 -11.12
N LYS A 2 -17.78 34.22 -10.02
CA LYS A 2 -17.21 33.76 -8.72
C LYS A 2 -17.89 32.51 -8.13
N LEU A 3 -19.22 32.41 -8.23
CA LEU A 3 -19.98 31.25 -7.71
C LEU A 3 -19.59 29.94 -8.42
N GLN A 4 -19.45 29.97 -9.74
CA GLN A 4 -19.07 28.81 -10.56
C GLN A 4 -17.65 28.31 -10.26
N ILE A 5 -16.75 29.20 -9.82
CA ILE A 5 -15.39 28.83 -9.41
C ILE A 5 -15.45 28.08 -8.06
N ILE A 6 -16.18 28.62 -7.09
CA ILE A 6 -16.34 28.00 -5.75
C ILE A 6 -16.98 26.61 -5.86
N GLU A 7 -18.02 26.46 -6.69
CA GLU A 7 -18.66 25.16 -6.92
C GLU A 7 -17.71 24.11 -7.52
N ARG A 8 -16.84 24.52 -8.46
CA ARG A 8 -15.83 23.64 -9.06
C ARG A 8 -14.80 23.19 -8.03
N GLU A 9 -14.27 24.11 -7.24
CA GLU A 9 -13.29 23.82 -6.18
C GLU A 9 -13.88 22.85 -5.12
N LEU A 10 -15.12 23.08 -4.68
CA LEU A 10 -15.82 22.19 -3.75
C LEU A 10 -16.03 20.79 -4.34
N LYS A 11 -16.42 20.70 -5.61
CA LYS A 11 -16.60 19.42 -6.31
C LYS A 11 -15.28 18.66 -6.43
N GLN A 12 -14.20 19.34 -6.78
CA GLN A 12 -12.86 18.76 -6.89
C GLN A 12 -12.32 18.28 -5.53
N ALA A 13 -12.50 19.08 -4.47
CA ALA A 13 -12.15 18.68 -3.11
C ALA A 13 -12.92 17.42 -2.67
N ARG A 14 -14.23 17.37 -2.94
CA ARG A 14 -15.08 16.21 -2.65
C ARG A 14 -14.61 14.96 -3.39
N ILE A 15 -14.25 15.06 -4.67
CA ILE A 15 -13.71 13.92 -5.44
C ILE A 15 -12.41 13.42 -4.81
N ALA A 16 -11.50 14.33 -4.43
CA ALA A 16 -10.26 13.96 -3.76
C ALA A 16 -10.49 13.22 -2.43
N ASP A 17 -11.48 13.65 -1.64
CA ASP A 17 -11.86 13.00 -0.39
C ASP A 17 -12.44 11.61 -0.63
N ILE A 18 -13.33 11.47 -1.61
CA ILE A 18 -13.92 10.19 -2.02
C ILE A 18 -12.81 9.22 -2.46
N LEU A 19 -11.89 9.64 -3.33
CA LEU A 19 -10.78 8.80 -3.78
C LEU A 19 -9.90 8.36 -2.60
N THR A 20 -9.61 9.28 -1.67
CA THR A 20 -8.81 8.98 -0.48
C THR A 20 -9.51 7.95 0.41
N PHE A 21 -10.82 8.08 0.60
CA PHE A 21 -11.63 7.16 1.40
C PHE A 21 -11.66 5.76 0.79
N PHE A 22 -11.99 5.64 -0.51
CA PHE A 22 -12.02 4.35 -1.20
C PHE A 22 -10.66 3.66 -1.19
N SER A 23 -9.58 4.39 -1.48
CA SER A 23 -8.22 3.84 -1.40
C SER A 23 -7.89 3.33 0.00
N ALA A 24 -8.25 4.09 1.05
CA ALA A 24 -8.00 3.69 2.43
C ALA A 24 -8.75 2.40 2.78
N VAL A 25 -10.02 2.26 2.42
CA VAL A 25 -10.81 1.06 2.68
C VAL A 25 -10.20 -0.18 2.01
N LEU A 26 -9.83 -0.08 0.73
CA LEU A 26 -9.21 -1.20 0.01
C LEU A 26 -7.88 -1.62 0.63
N LEU A 27 -7.04 -0.65 1.03
CA LEU A 27 -5.77 -0.93 1.69
C LEU A 27 -5.94 -1.49 3.10
N ILE A 28 -6.95 -1.03 3.85
CA ILE A 28 -7.31 -1.58 5.17
C ILE A 28 -7.67 -3.07 5.04
N LEU A 29 -8.52 -3.41 4.07
CA LEU A 29 -8.90 -4.80 3.81
C LEU A 29 -7.69 -5.64 3.44
N LEU A 30 -6.85 -5.14 2.52
CA LEU A 30 -5.63 -5.83 2.10
C LEU A 30 -4.69 -6.10 3.27
N PHE A 31 -4.25 -5.06 3.99
CA PHE A 31 -3.26 -5.20 5.05
C PHE A 31 -3.82 -5.91 6.27
N GLY A 32 -5.07 -5.66 6.65
CA GLY A 32 -5.71 -6.33 7.78
C GLY A 32 -5.82 -7.85 7.54
N TYR A 33 -6.27 -8.24 6.35
CA TYR A 33 -6.32 -9.65 5.96
C TYR A 33 -4.92 -10.27 5.88
N ALA A 34 -3.97 -9.59 5.23
CA ALA A 34 -2.61 -10.09 5.07
C ALA A 34 -1.87 -10.25 6.42
N ALA A 35 -2.07 -9.33 7.36
CA ALA A 35 -1.48 -9.40 8.70
C ALA A 35 -2.08 -10.54 9.52
N ALA A 36 -3.41 -10.66 9.54
CA ALA A 36 -4.12 -11.73 10.25
C ALA A 36 -3.72 -13.11 9.72
N SER A 37 -3.60 -13.26 8.40
CA SER A 37 -3.17 -14.52 7.80
C SER A 37 -1.71 -14.88 8.13
N LYS A 38 -0.79 -13.89 8.17
CA LYS A 38 0.60 -14.14 8.56
C LYS A 38 0.74 -14.58 10.01
N LEU A 39 -0.08 -14.04 10.92
CA LEU A 39 -0.06 -14.44 12.33
C LEU A 39 -0.66 -15.84 12.55
N THR A 40 -1.73 -16.18 11.82
CA THR A 40 -2.34 -17.52 11.90
C THR A 40 -1.43 -18.59 11.29
N GLU A 41 -0.71 -18.29 10.21
CA GLU A 41 0.26 -19.18 9.56
C GLU A 41 1.72 -18.83 9.92
N TYR A 42 1.98 -18.41 11.16
CA TYR A 42 3.29 -17.88 11.59
C TYR A 42 4.48 -18.79 11.24
N GLN A 43 4.39 -20.09 11.55
CA GLN A 43 5.49 -21.04 11.29
C GLN A 43 5.78 -21.15 9.79
N ARG A 44 4.74 -21.14 8.95
CA ARG A 44 4.87 -21.17 7.50
C ARG A 44 5.56 -19.90 6.99
N PHE A 45 5.16 -18.74 7.53
CA PHE A 45 5.77 -17.46 7.16
C PHE A 45 7.25 -17.38 7.52
N VAL A 46 7.64 -17.88 8.70
CA VAL A 46 9.05 -18.00 9.10
C VAL A 46 9.83 -18.91 8.15
N MET A 47 9.26 -20.06 7.75
CA MET A 47 9.94 -20.98 6.81
C MET A 47 10.15 -20.33 5.43
N THR A 48 9.15 -19.64 4.89
CA THR A 48 9.29 -18.91 3.62
C THR A 48 10.33 -17.81 3.70
N MET A 49 10.38 -17.07 4.82
CA MET A 49 11.44 -16.07 5.07
C MET A 49 12.84 -16.69 5.13
N LYS A 50 12.99 -17.86 5.76
CA LYS A 50 14.26 -18.59 5.85
C LYS A 50 14.73 -19.15 4.51
N ALA A 51 13.79 -19.47 3.63
CA ALA A 51 14.06 -19.98 2.28
C ALA A 51 14.35 -18.85 1.27
N ALA A 52 14.18 -17.59 1.66
CA ALA A 52 14.49 -16.47 0.78
C ALA A 52 15.99 -16.45 0.42
N PRO A 53 16.36 -16.08 -0.82
CA PRO A 53 17.73 -16.09 -1.29
C PRO A 53 18.61 -15.03 -0.59
N MET A 54 18.02 -14.05 0.09
CA MET A 54 18.73 -12.99 0.78
C MET A 54 19.26 -13.46 2.15
N PRO A 55 20.60 -13.52 2.38
CA PRO A 55 21.17 -14.07 3.61
C PRO A 55 20.70 -13.40 4.90
N PHE A 56 20.44 -12.08 4.86
CA PHE A 56 19.96 -11.33 6.01
C PHE A 56 18.55 -11.80 6.45
N MET A 57 17.68 -12.17 5.51
CA MET A 57 16.31 -12.60 5.80
C MET A 57 16.30 -13.92 6.57
N LYS A 58 17.26 -14.82 6.31
CA LYS A 58 17.36 -16.09 7.02
C LYS A 58 17.61 -15.90 8.51
N ASN A 59 18.50 -14.99 8.87
CA ASN A 59 18.83 -14.68 10.26
C ASN A 59 17.74 -13.84 10.94
N ALA A 60 17.11 -12.94 10.19
CA ALA A 60 16.04 -12.07 10.68
C ALA A 60 14.64 -12.69 10.57
N ALA A 61 14.48 -13.93 10.08
CA ALA A 61 13.18 -14.49 9.70
C ALA A 61 12.14 -14.46 10.83
N THR A 62 12.53 -14.88 12.03
CA THR A 62 11.64 -14.89 13.21
C THR A 62 11.22 -13.47 13.62
N LEU A 63 12.16 -12.52 13.52
CA LEU A 63 11.91 -11.11 13.83
C LEU A 63 10.99 -10.47 12.77
N LEU A 64 11.31 -10.66 11.48
CA LEU A 64 10.50 -10.17 10.37
C LEU A 64 9.08 -10.77 10.37
N ALA A 65 8.94 -12.02 10.80
CA ALA A 65 7.64 -12.68 10.92
C ALA A 65 6.71 -11.99 11.94
N VAL A 66 7.26 -11.20 12.87
CA VAL A 66 6.49 -10.38 13.82
C VAL A 66 6.41 -8.92 13.35
N LEU A 67 7.53 -8.35 12.90
CA LEU A 67 7.60 -6.94 12.49
C LEU A 67 6.74 -6.64 11.28
N VAL A 68 6.65 -7.56 10.31
CA VAL A 68 5.87 -7.34 9.09
C VAL A 68 4.37 -7.22 9.43
N PRO A 69 3.72 -8.21 10.10
CA PRO A 69 2.31 -8.06 10.50
C PRO A 69 2.05 -6.86 11.41
N LEU A 70 2.99 -6.54 12.31
CA LEU A 70 2.88 -5.36 13.17
C LEU A 70 2.88 -4.05 12.35
N THR A 71 3.73 -3.97 11.34
CA THR A 71 3.77 -2.82 10.43
C THR A 71 2.48 -2.72 9.61
N GLU A 72 1.97 -3.84 9.11
CA GLU A 72 0.70 -3.90 8.39
C GLU A 72 -0.47 -3.41 9.26
N PHE A 73 -0.59 -3.86 10.51
CA PHE A 73 -1.60 -3.36 11.44
C PHE A 73 -1.42 -1.89 11.82
N THR A 74 -0.17 -1.43 11.94
CA THR A 74 0.11 -0.01 12.18
C THR A 74 -0.41 0.83 11.02
N ILE A 75 -0.19 0.41 9.78
CA ILE A 75 -0.72 1.08 8.59
C ILE A 75 -2.26 1.06 8.59
N VAL A 76 -2.89 -0.06 8.95
CA VAL A 76 -4.36 -0.13 9.12
C VAL A 76 -4.85 0.93 10.12
N GLY A 77 -4.22 1.05 11.29
CA GLY A 77 -4.56 2.07 12.28
C GLY A 77 -4.38 3.50 11.76
N MET A 78 -3.32 3.75 10.98
CA MET A 78 -3.08 5.04 10.34
C MET A 78 -4.15 5.36 9.28
N LEU A 79 -4.61 4.38 8.51
CA LEU A 79 -5.61 4.56 7.45
C LEU A 79 -7.02 4.79 8.00
N LEU A 80 -7.34 4.16 9.14
CA LEU A 80 -8.60 4.37 9.86
C LEU A 80 -8.73 5.79 10.42
N THR A 81 -7.62 6.39 10.83
CA THR A 81 -7.62 7.71 11.48
C THR A 81 -7.46 8.84 10.45
N ASP A 82 -8.43 9.75 10.34
CA ASP A 82 -8.41 10.84 9.34
C ASP A 82 -7.12 11.69 9.38
N ILE A 83 -6.62 11.98 10.59
CA ILE A 83 -5.39 12.76 10.82
C ILE A 83 -4.17 12.06 10.21
N TRP A 84 -4.12 10.72 10.29
CA TRP A 84 -2.98 9.92 9.86
C TRP A 84 -3.15 9.32 8.47
N ARG A 85 -4.34 9.38 7.86
CA ARG A 85 -4.67 8.68 6.61
C ARG A 85 -3.70 9.00 5.48
N LYS A 86 -3.29 10.26 5.33
CA LYS A 86 -2.29 10.64 4.32
C LYS A 86 -0.94 9.95 4.55
N ARG A 87 -0.48 9.88 5.80
CA ARG A 87 0.77 9.18 6.17
C ARG A 87 0.60 7.67 5.97
N GLY A 88 -0.57 7.13 6.29
CA GLY A 88 -0.93 5.73 6.03
C GLY A 88 -0.88 5.36 4.55
N LEU A 89 -1.39 6.21 3.66
CA LEU A 89 -1.30 6.00 2.20
C LEU A 89 0.15 6.00 1.69
N ILE A 90 1.00 6.91 2.19
CA ILE A 90 2.42 6.95 1.85
C ILE A 90 3.13 5.69 2.36
N ALA A 91 2.89 5.31 3.63
CA ALA A 91 3.45 4.10 4.22
C ALA A 91 3.01 2.83 3.47
N SER A 92 1.75 2.77 3.03
CA SER A 92 1.20 1.70 2.21
C SER A 92 1.99 1.52 0.91
N PHE A 93 2.25 2.63 0.20
CA PHE A 93 3.02 2.61 -1.05
C PHE A 93 4.43 2.06 -0.82
N PHE A 94 5.13 2.53 0.21
CA PHE A 94 6.50 2.06 0.50
C PHE A 94 6.52 0.60 0.96
N LEU A 95 5.56 0.16 1.77
CA LEU A 95 5.51 -1.24 2.19
C LEU A 95 5.22 -2.17 1.00
N LEU A 96 4.29 -1.78 0.11
CA LEU A 96 4.02 -2.53 -1.12
C LEU A 96 5.22 -2.53 -2.06
N LEU A 97 5.97 -1.43 -2.16
CA LEU A 97 7.22 -1.37 -2.92
C LEU A 97 8.27 -2.34 -2.35
N LEU A 98 8.42 -2.40 -1.03
CA LEU A 98 9.32 -3.36 -0.38
C LEU A 98 8.90 -4.80 -0.66
N PHE A 99 7.61 -5.12 -0.59
CA PHE A 99 7.11 -6.42 -0.99
C PHE A 99 7.34 -6.71 -2.47
N GLN A 100 7.17 -5.72 -3.34
CA GLN A 100 7.47 -5.85 -4.78
C GLN A 100 8.94 -6.23 -5.01
N ILE A 101 9.87 -5.54 -4.34
CA ILE A 101 11.30 -5.82 -4.44
C ILE A 101 11.62 -7.23 -3.93
N TYR A 102 11.03 -7.63 -2.80
CA TYR A 102 11.18 -8.97 -2.25
C TYR A 102 10.72 -10.05 -3.25
N ILE A 103 9.52 -9.90 -3.80
CA ILE A 103 8.91 -10.85 -4.75
C ILE A 103 9.73 -10.90 -6.05
N ALA A 104 10.23 -9.77 -6.54
CA ALA A 104 11.12 -9.74 -7.69
C ALA A 104 12.45 -10.45 -7.42
N GLY A 105 13.05 -10.27 -6.24
CA GLY A 105 14.26 -10.98 -5.84
C GLY A 105 14.06 -12.49 -5.73
N MET A 106 12.90 -12.92 -5.21
CA MET A 106 12.51 -14.34 -5.21
C MET A 106 12.40 -14.88 -6.63
N LEU A 107 11.71 -14.17 -7.54
CA LEU A 107 11.53 -14.61 -8.93
C LEU A 107 12.87 -14.77 -9.67
N LEU A 108 13.81 -13.86 -9.45
CA LEU A 108 15.15 -13.91 -10.06
C LEU A 108 16.02 -15.04 -9.53
N SER A 109 15.72 -15.58 -8.35
CA SER A 109 16.48 -16.68 -7.75
C SER A 109 16.14 -18.06 -8.31
N GLY A 110 15.04 -18.19 -9.07
CA GLY A 110 14.58 -19.48 -9.62
C GLY A 110 14.06 -20.47 -8.57
N LEU A 111 13.88 -20.03 -7.32
CA LEU A 111 13.39 -20.86 -6.21
C LEU A 111 11.87 -21.06 -6.31
N GLU A 112 11.42 -22.28 -6.61
CA GLU A 112 10.00 -22.67 -6.62
C GLU A 112 9.49 -22.96 -5.20
N LEU A 113 9.47 -21.95 -4.34
CA LEU A 113 8.78 -22.03 -3.05
C LEU A 113 7.38 -21.40 -3.12
N PRO A 114 6.39 -21.88 -2.34
CA PRO A 114 5.09 -21.23 -2.24
C PRO A 114 5.17 -19.90 -1.46
N CYS A 115 4.61 -18.81 -2.00
CA CYS A 115 4.54 -17.49 -1.33
C CYS A 115 3.60 -17.59 -0.12
N SER A 116 4.09 -17.59 1.11
CA SER A 116 3.22 -17.60 2.31
C SER A 116 2.67 -16.20 2.66
N CYS A 117 2.39 -15.38 1.64
CA CYS A 117 2.29 -13.93 1.77
C CYS A 117 0.93 -13.45 2.33
N GLY A 118 -0.02 -14.38 2.57
CA GLY A 118 -1.29 -14.12 3.26
C GLY A 118 -2.45 -15.05 2.84
N GLY A 119 -2.39 -16.36 3.11
CA GLY A 119 -3.57 -17.23 3.05
C GLY A 119 -4.09 -17.37 1.61
N VAL A 120 -5.32 -16.99 1.29
CA VAL A 120 -5.84 -16.96 -0.09
C VAL A 120 -4.93 -16.23 -1.08
N ILE A 121 -4.20 -15.18 -0.65
CA ILE A 121 -3.25 -14.46 -1.51
C ILE A 121 -2.05 -15.35 -1.86
N SER A 122 -1.72 -16.37 -1.05
CA SER A 122 -0.67 -17.37 -1.36
C SER A 122 -0.99 -18.24 -2.59
N LYS A 123 -2.21 -18.19 -3.11
CA LYS A 123 -2.62 -18.93 -4.31
C LYS A 123 -2.23 -18.22 -5.61
N LEU A 124 -1.81 -16.96 -5.54
CA LEU A 124 -1.32 -16.23 -6.71
C LEU A 124 0.09 -16.70 -7.07
N ASN A 125 0.35 -16.85 -8.36
CA ASN A 125 1.72 -17.04 -8.85
C ASN A 125 2.53 -15.75 -8.66
N TRP A 126 3.85 -15.86 -8.60
CA TRP A 126 4.77 -14.74 -8.33
C TRP A 126 4.55 -13.52 -9.24
N LYS A 127 4.28 -13.74 -10.55
CA LYS A 127 3.97 -12.65 -11.49
C LYS A 127 2.64 -11.98 -11.19
N GLU A 128 1.63 -12.75 -10.80
CA GLU A 128 0.31 -12.23 -10.45
C GLU A 128 0.38 -11.39 -9.18
N HIS A 129 1.18 -11.82 -8.20
CA HIS A 129 1.49 -11.02 -7.02
C HIS A 129 2.15 -9.67 -7.35
N LEU A 130 3.11 -9.65 -8.30
CA LEU A 130 3.73 -8.39 -8.72
C LEU A 130 2.70 -7.43 -9.34
N VAL A 131 1.80 -7.94 -10.17
CA VAL A 131 0.73 -7.12 -10.78
C VAL A 131 -0.26 -6.65 -9.70
N PHE A 132 -0.64 -7.53 -8.78
CA PHE A 132 -1.53 -7.23 -7.67
C PHE A 132 -0.96 -6.11 -6.78
N ASN A 133 0.28 -6.24 -6.33
CA ASN A 133 0.93 -5.22 -5.51
C ASN A 133 1.09 -3.90 -6.28
N ALA A 134 1.45 -3.94 -7.56
CA ALA A 134 1.55 -2.74 -8.39
C ALA A 134 0.19 -2.01 -8.51
N ALA A 135 -0.91 -2.74 -8.65
CA ALA A 135 -2.26 -2.14 -8.65
C ALA A 135 -2.56 -1.43 -7.32
N PHE A 136 -2.25 -2.06 -6.18
CA PHE A 136 -2.44 -1.44 -4.86
C PHE A 136 -1.49 -0.27 -4.59
N MET A 137 -0.27 -0.28 -5.16
CA MET A 137 0.62 0.88 -5.13
C MET A 137 0.00 2.08 -5.86
N LEU A 138 -0.63 1.85 -7.02
CA LEU A 138 -1.35 2.89 -7.75
C LEU A 138 -2.54 3.42 -6.93
N ILE A 139 -3.31 2.53 -6.30
CA ILE A 139 -4.42 2.90 -5.40
C ILE A 139 -3.93 3.77 -4.24
N ALA A 140 -2.74 3.48 -3.68
CA ALA A 140 -2.16 4.24 -2.58
C ALA A 140 -1.73 5.66 -3.00
N ILE A 141 -1.15 5.81 -4.21
CA ILE A 141 -0.57 7.09 -4.65
C ILE A 141 -1.55 7.99 -5.43
N ALA A 142 -2.56 7.43 -6.11
CA ALA A 142 -3.48 8.18 -6.96
C ALA A 142 -4.20 9.34 -6.23
N PRO A 143 -4.74 9.18 -5.00
CA PRO A 143 -5.37 10.29 -4.28
C PRO A 143 -4.38 11.41 -3.94
N LEU A 144 -3.11 11.08 -3.71
CA LEU A 144 -2.06 12.05 -3.40
C LEU A 144 -1.67 12.87 -4.63
N CYS A 145 -1.53 12.21 -5.78
CA CYS A 145 -1.28 12.86 -7.07
C CYS A 145 -2.44 13.77 -7.47
N TYR A 146 -3.68 13.28 -7.35
CA TYR A 146 -4.86 14.08 -7.67
C TYR A 146 -4.98 15.34 -6.80
N ARG A 147 -4.79 15.23 -5.49
CA ARG A 147 -4.77 16.41 -4.59
C ARG A 147 -3.65 17.40 -4.91
N ARG A 148 -2.47 16.92 -5.33
CA ARG A 148 -1.38 17.80 -5.77
C ARG A 148 -1.74 18.53 -7.06
N TYR A 149 -2.30 17.82 -8.04
CA TYR A 149 -2.75 18.39 -9.30
C TYR A 149 -3.77 19.51 -9.09
N LEU A 150 -4.78 19.30 -8.23
CA LEU A 150 -5.77 20.32 -7.90
C LEU A 150 -5.16 21.58 -7.26
N LYS A 151 -4.18 21.42 -6.35
CA LYS A 151 -3.47 22.57 -5.75
C LYS A 151 -2.70 23.39 -6.78
N THR A 152 -2.11 22.73 -7.78
CA THR A 152 -1.40 23.41 -8.87
C THR A 152 -2.37 24.21 -9.73
N LEU A 153 -3.49 23.60 -10.16
CA LEU A 153 -4.52 24.27 -10.95
C LEU A 153 -5.11 25.51 -10.25
N SER A 154 -5.42 25.38 -8.95
CA SER A 154 -5.96 26.48 -8.16
C SER A 154 -4.98 27.67 -8.08
N LYS A 155 -3.68 27.40 -8.03
CA LYS A 155 -2.64 28.44 -8.00
C LYS A 155 -2.53 29.18 -9.34
N GLU A 156 -2.67 28.48 -10.46
CA GLU A 156 -2.56 29.03 -11.82
C GLU A 156 -3.74 29.93 -12.19
N TYR A 157 -4.94 29.65 -11.67
CA TYR A 157 -6.16 30.42 -11.95
C TYR A 157 -6.47 31.53 -10.92
N SER A 158 -5.54 31.81 -9.99
CA SER A 158 -5.72 32.86 -8.98
C SER A 158 -5.55 34.25 -9.62
N PRO A 159 -6.54 35.16 -9.55
CA PRO A 159 -6.57 36.45 -10.25
C PRO A 159 -5.55 37.51 -9.76
N ARG A 160 -4.49 37.11 -9.04
CA ARG A 160 -3.34 37.96 -8.70
C ARG A 160 -2.15 37.78 -9.67
N SER A 161 -2.29 36.96 -10.71
CA SER A 161 -1.24 36.71 -11.71
C SER A 161 -1.46 37.46 -13.04
N ILE A 162 -2.33 38.47 -13.05
CA ILE A 162 -2.44 39.47 -14.13
C ILE A 162 -2.40 40.86 -13.47
#